data_AF-A0A0G1IPN3-F1
#
_entry.id   AF-A0A0G1IPN3-F1
#
_cell.length_a   1.000
_cell.length_b   1.000
_cell.length_c   1.000
_cell.angle_alpha   90.00
_cell.angle_beta   90.00
_cell.angle_gamma   90.00
#
_symmetry.space_group_name_H-M   'P 1'
#
loop_
_entity.id
_entity.type
_entity.pdbx_description
1 polymer ?
#
loop_
_entity_poly.entity_id
_entity_poly.type
_entity_poly.pdbx_seq_one_letter_code
_entity_poly.pdbx_strand_id
1 'polypeptide(L)'
;MSRASEFFRFVFVGVLNTVLDFGVLNALLFLTGKQELVFYSLFKTISFSVVVVFSFFMNRSFVFKKQGDFKVFLIVSIAAALLNVSSAALAVKFCGTYLGQNLFIFCANFGVFFGILIAFVPNFFGYKLLVFKTQK
;
A
#
# COMPACT_ATOMS: atom_id res chain seq x y z
N MET A 1 -11.20 -24.16 1.07
CA MET A 1 -9.85 -23.63 1.36
C MET A 1 -9.83 -23.16 2.81
N SER A 2 -8.81 -23.46 3.62
CA SER A 2 -8.84 -23.12 5.05
C SER A 2 -8.60 -21.62 5.26
N ARG A 3 -9.22 -21.01 6.27
CA ARG A 3 -9.06 -19.58 6.60
C ARG A 3 -7.59 -19.18 6.84
N ALA A 4 -6.78 -20.10 7.35
CA ALA A 4 -5.35 -19.89 7.56
C ALA A 4 -4.58 -19.78 6.23
N SER A 5 -4.93 -20.59 5.23
CA SER A 5 -4.26 -20.54 3.93
C SER A 5 -4.52 -19.24 3.15
N GLU A 6 -5.72 -18.67 3.27
CA GLU A 6 -6.03 -17.34 2.69
C GLU A 6 -5.21 -16.24 3.36
N PHE A 7 -5.04 -16.30 4.69
CA PHE A 7 -4.24 -15.35 5.44
C PHE A 7 -2.77 -15.38 5.01
N PHE A 8 -2.14 -16.56 4.93
CA PHE A 8 -0.74 -16.66 4.50
C PHE A 8 -0.52 -16.20 3.06
N ARG A 9 -1.46 -16.49 2.14
CA ARG A 9 -1.40 -15.96 0.77
C ARG A 9 -1.59 -14.45 0.75
N PHE A 10 -2.45 -13.91 1.59
CA PHE A 10 -2.61 -12.48 1.72
C PHE A 10 -1.34 -11.80 2.24
N VAL A 11 -0.71 -12.37 3.28
CA VAL A 11 0.59 -11.90 3.78
C VAL A 11 1.64 -11.91 2.67
N PHE A 12 1.70 -13.00 1.89
CA PHE A 12 2.61 -13.11 0.74
C PHE A 12 2.36 -12.02 -0.31
N VAL A 13 1.10 -11.79 -0.70
CA VAL A 13 0.73 -10.69 -1.59
C VAL A 13 1.08 -9.34 -0.98
N GLY A 14 0.92 -9.17 0.34
CA GLY A 14 1.34 -7.97 1.08
C GLY A 14 2.85 -7.70 1.01
N VAL A 15 3.68 -8.73 1.05
CA VAL A 15 5.13 -8.60 0.85
C VAL A 15 5.42 -8.14 -0.58
N LEU A 16 4.80 -8.76 -1.60
CA LEU A 16 4.97 -8.34 -3.00
C LEU A 16 4.53 -6.90 -3.24
N ASN A 17 3.38 -6.53 -2.67
CA ASN A 17 2.88 -5.16 -2.67
C ASN A 17 3.90 -4.19 -2.08
N THR A 18 4.51 -4.56 -0.96
CA THR A 18 5.54 -3.75 -0.30
C THR A 18 6.74 -3.56 -1.22
N VAL A 19 7.26 -4.64 -1.82
CA VAL A 19 8.39 -4.56 -2.76
C VAL A 19 8.05 -3.65 -3.94
N LEU A 20 6.85 -3.78 -4.52
CA LEU A 20 6.39 -2.91 -5.61
C LEU A 20 6.29 -1.45 -5.17
N ASP A 21 5.75 -1.19 -3.97
CA ASP A 21 5.56 0.15 -3.45
C ASP A 21 6.90 0.86 -3.21
N PHE A 22 7.84 0.16 -2.57
CA PHE A 22 9.20 0.67 -2.40
C PHE A 22 9.88 0.88 -3.75
N GLY A 23 9.77 -0.09 -4.67
CA GLY A 23 10.40 -0.03 -5.99
C GLY A 23 9.93 1.17 -6.81
N VAL A 24 8.61 1.33 -6.96
CA VAL A 24 8.03 2.42 -7.77
C VAL A 24 8.30 3.78 -7.13
N LEU A 25 8.13 3.92 -5.81
CA LEU A 25 8.43 5.18 -5.14
C LEU A 25 9.90 5.59 -5.29
N ASN A 26 10.84 4.68 -4.99
CA ASN A 26 12.26 5.01 -5.09
C ASN A 26 12.68 5.27 -6.54
N ALA A 27 12.11 4.55 -7.51
CA ALA A 27 12.34 4.84 -8.92
C ALA A 27 11.88 6.26 -9.29
N LEU A 28 10.68 6.68 -8.87
CA LEU A 28 10.18 8.02 -9.13
C LEU A 28 11.03 9.10 -8.46
N LEU A 29 11.44 8.90 -7.19
CA LEU A 29 12.32 9.81 -6.48
C LEU A 29 13.69 9.93 -7.17
N PHE A 30 14.27 8.80 -7.58
CA PHE A 30 15.56 8.75 -8.24
C PHE A 30 15.53 9.43 -9.62
N LEU A 31 14.54 9.09 -10.45
CA LEU A 31 14.43 9.62 -11.81
C LEU A 31 14.13 11.12 -11.86
N THR A 32 13.40 11.64 -10.87
CA THR A 32 13.00 13.06 -10.85
C THR A 32 13.96 13.94 -10.05
N GLY A 33 14.74 13.34 -9.15
CA GLY A 33 15.60 14.07 -8.20
C GLY A 33 14.82 14.93 -7.19
N LYS A 34 13.49 14.83 -7.14
CA LYS A 34 12.65 15.66 -6.29
C LYS A 34 12.58 15.09 -4.88
N GLN A 35 13.12 15.83 -3.92
CA GLN A 35 13.21 15.43 -2.51
C GLN A 35 12.42 16.40 -1.61
N GLU A 36 11.16 16.61 -1.95
CA GLU A 36 10.26 17.48 -1.17
C GLU A 36 8.98 16.72 -0.82
N LEU A 37 8.36 17.10 0.29
CA LEU A 37 7.18 16.40 0.83
C LEU A 37 5.99 16.37 -0.15
N VAL A 38 5.83 17.43 -0.96
CA VAL A 38 4.78 17.53 -1.97
C VAL A 38 4.98 16.48 -3.06
N PHE A 39 6.19 16.37 -3.61
CA PHE A 39 6.53 15.37 -4.62
C PHE A 39 6.49 13.95 -4.05
N TYR A 40 6.94 13.75 -2.81
CA TYR A 40 6.80 12.47 -2.14
C TYR A 40 5.34 12.02 -2.06
N SER A 41 4.43 12.89 -1.63
CA SER A 41 3.00 12.54 -1.51
C SER A 41 2.39 12.19 -2.87
N LEU A 42 2.78 12.92 -3.93
CA LEU A 42 2.39 12.61 -5.32
C LEU A 42 2.92 11.24 -5.77
N PHE A 43 4.23 11.01 -5.64
CA PHE A 43 4.85 9.75 -6.05
C PHE A 43 4.35 8.56 -5.23
N LYS A 44 4.09 8.77 -3.94
CA LYS A 44 3.49 7.77 -3.06
C LYS A 44 2.09 7.40 -3.50
N THR A 45 1.30 8.37 -3.94
CA THR A 45 -0.03 8.12 -4.51
C THR A 45 0.05 7.28 -5.77
N ILE A 46 0.95 7.64 -6.70
CA ILE A 46 1.18 6.88 -7.95
C ILE A 46 1.63 5.44 -7.63
N SER A 47 2.61 5.30 -6.75
CA SER A 47 3.13 4.01 -6.30
C SER A 47 2.01 3.14 -5.71
N PHE A 48 1.22 3.71 -4.81
CA PHE A 48 0.11 3.00 -4.17
C PHE A 48 -0.97 2.60 -5.19
N SER A 49 -1.27 3.43 -6.20
CA SER A 49 -2.21 3.06 -7.26
C SER A 49 -1.75 1.82 -8.03
N VAL A 50 -0.47 1.72 -8.37
CA VAL A 50 0.11 0.54 -9.03
C VAL A 50 -0.07 -0.70 -8.13
N VAL A 51 0.22 -0.57 -6.84
CA VAL A 51 0.07 -1.63 -5.84
C VAL A 51 -1.38 -2.09 -5.70
N VAL A 52 -2.35 -1.17 -5.71
CA VAL A 52 -3.78 -1.49 -5.64
C VAL A 52 -4.23 -2.32 -6.84
N VAL A 53 -3.82 -1.91 -8.05
CA VAL A 53 -4.15 -2.66 -9.27
C VAL A 53 -3.55 -4.06 -9.21
N PHE A 54 -2.26 -4.17 -8.86
CA PHE A 54 -1.60 -5.47 -8.71
C PHE A 54 -2.28 -6.34 -7.63
N SER A 55 -2.63 -5.75 -6.49
CA SER A 55 -3.34 -6.39 -5.38
C SER A 55 -4.68 -6.96 -5.83
N PHE A 56 -5.43 -6.26 -6.68
CA PHE A 56 -6.73 -6.75 -7.16
C PHE A 56 -6.57 -8.08 -7.89
N PHE A 57 -5.66 -8.14 -8.85
CA PHE A 57 -5.43 -9.33 -9.65
C PHE A 57 -4.92 -10.49 -8.80
N MET A 58 -3.96 -10.24 -7.90
CA MET A 58 -3.42 -11.26 -7.00
C MET A 58 -4.46 -11.78 -6.00
N ASN A 59 -5.27 -10.89 -5.40
CA ASN A 59 -6.31 -11.32 -4.47
C ASN A 59 -7.39 -12.14 -5.17
N ARG A 60 -7.78 -11.73 -6.39
CA ARG A 60 -8.76 -12.45 -7.21
C ARG A 60 -8.27 -13.82 -7.66
N SER A 61 -7.06 -13.91 -8.22
CA SER A 61 -6.56 -15.12 -8.89
C SER A 61 -5.84 -16.10 -7.94
N PHE A 62 -5.19 -15.60 -6.89
CA PHE A 62 -4.30 -16.39 -6.05
C PHE A 62 -4.81 -16.56 -4.61
N VAL A 63 -5.19 -15.47 -3.95
CA VAL A 63 -5.58 -15.50 -2.53
C VAL A 63 -6.95 -16.15 -2.35
N PHE A 64 -8.00 -15.53 -2.92
CA PHE A 64 -9.38 -15.95 -2.68
C PHE A 64 -9.92 -16.88 -3.76
N LYS A 65 -9.35 -16.84 -4.98
CA LYS A 65 -9.80 -17.63 -6.14
C LYS A 65 -11.33 -17.53 -6.38
N LYS A 66 -11.89 -16.33 -6.14
CA LYS A 66 -13.32 -16.02 -6.26
C LYS A 66 -13.51 -14.78 -7.12
N GLN A 67 -14.65 -14.68 -7.80
CA GLN A 67 -15.06 -13.42 -8.40
C GLN A 67 -15.34 -12.42 -7.27
N GLY A 68 -14.62 -11.31 -7.26
CA GLY A 68 -14.81 -10.20 -6.33
C GLY A 68 -15.44 -9.02 -7.06
N ASP A 69 -16.21 -8.20 -6.34
CA ASP A 69 -16.76 -6.97 -6.88
C ASP A 69 -15.66 -5.90 -6.99
N PHE A 70 -15.28 -5.54 -8.22
CA PHE A 70 -14.26 -4.54 -8.47
C PHE A 70 -14.62 -3.15 -7.91
N LYS A 71 -15.92 -2.77 -7.92
CA LYS A 71 -16.34 -1.46 -7.39
C LYS A 71 -16.14 -1.40 -5.87
N VAL A 72 -16.53 -2.46 -5.16
CA VAL A 72 -16.33 -2.56 -3.71
C VAL A 72 -14.84 -2.62 -3.39
N PHE A 73 -14.04 -3.34 -4.20
CA PHE A 73 -12.58 -3.36 -4.06
C PHE A 73 -11.96 -1.98 -4.19
N LEU A 74 -12.38 -1.20 -5.19
CA LEU A 74 -11.86 0.14 -5.44
C LEU A 74 -12.17 1.08 -4.27
N ILE A 75 -13.39 1.04 -3.72
CA ILE A 75 -13.78 1.85 -2.54
C ILE A 75 -12.92 1.51 -1.32
N VAL A 76 -12.76 0.21 -1.01
CA VAL A 76 -11.93 -0.23 0.11
C VAL A 76 -10.47 0.18 -0.10
N SER A 77 -9.97 0.03 -1.33
CA SER A 77 -8.59 0.38 -1.68
C SER A 77 -8.33 1.89 -1.61
N ILE A 78 -9.29 2.74 -2.00
CA ILE A 78 -9.18 4.19 -1.87
C ILE A 78 -9.15 4.60 -0.40
N ALA A 79 -10.02 4.04 0.43
CA ALA A 79 -10.02 4.32 1.86
C ALA A 79 -8.69 3.92 2.51
N ALA A 80 -8.15 2.75 2.14
CA ALA A 80 -6.84 2.30 2.60
C ALA A 80 -5.69 3.14 2.01
N ALA A 81 -5.81 3.63 0.77
CA ALA A 81 -4.85 4.54 0.14
C ALA A 81 -4.72 5.83 0.94
N LEU A 82 -5.85 6.43 1.32
CA LEU A 82 -5.87 7.66 2.11
C LEU A 82 -5.15 7.45 3.44
N LEU A 83 -5.43 6.34 4.13
CA LEU A 83 -4.72 5.99 5.38
C LEU A 83 -3.23 5.76 5.15
N ASN A 84 -2.85 5.03 4.09
CA ASN A 84 -1.45 4.72 3.78
C ASN A 84 -0.66 6.01 3.46
N VAL A 85 -1.14 6.78 2.48
CA VAL A 85 -0.45 7.98 1.97
C VAL A 85 -0.36 9.06 3.04
N SER A 86 -1.45 9.32 3.77
CA SER A 86 -1.44 10.32 4.85
C SER A 86 -0.49 9.94 5.99
N SER A 87 -0.53 8.68 6.44
CA SER A 87 0.37 8.19 7.48
C SER A 87 1.84 8.25 7.03
N ALA A 88 2.09 7.89 5.76
CA ALA A 88 3.42 7.92 5.19
C ALA A 88 3.95 9.36 5.09
N ALA A 89 3.13 10.33 4.66
CA ALA A 89 3.51 11.74 4.60
C ALA A 89 3.79 12.34 5.99
N LEU A 90 2.98 11.98 6.99
CA LEU A 90 3.21 12.40 8.38
C LEU A 90 4.54 11.84 8.92
N ALA A 91 4.84 10.57 8.65
CA ALA A 91 6.09 9.94 9.05
C ALA A 91 7.31 10.59 8.37
N VAL A 92 7.23 10.94 7.08
CA VAL A 92 8.30 11.69 6.38
C VAL A 92 8.49 13.07 7.00
N LYS A 93 7.40 13.80 7.24
CA LYS A 93 7.46 15.14 7.83
C LYS A 93 8.10 15.10 9.22
N PHE A 94 7.70 14.14 10.05
CA PHE A 94 8.25 13.94 11.38
C PHE A 94 9.75 13.61 11.27
N CYS A 95 10.11 12.59 10.50
CA CYS A 95 11.50 12.18 10.28
C CYS A 95 12.38 13.32 9.79
N GLY A 96 11.96 14.07 8.75
CA GLY A 96 12.73 15.20 8.22
C GLY A 96 12.90 16.36 9.19
N THR A 97 11.96 16.54 10.14
CA THR A 97 12.06 17.58 11.18
C THR A 97 13.15 17.24 12.20
N TYR A 98 13.31 15.96 12.59
CA TYR A 98 14.29 15.55 13.60
C TYR A 98 15.66 15.15 13.03
N LEU A 99 15.69 14.57 11.83
CA LEU A 99 16.91 14.04 11.20
C LEU A 99 17.49 14.97 10.13
N GLY A 100 16.76 16.00 9.73
CA GLY A 100 17.17 16.95 8.70
C GLY A 100 16.92 16.48 7.26
N GLN A 101 16.92 17.43 6.32
CA GLN A 101 16.54 17.19 4.92
C GLN A 101 17.54 16.33 4.13
N ASN A 102 18.80 16.25 4.57
CA ASN A 102 19.84 15.45 3.91
C ASN A 102 19.52 13.94 3.91
N LEU A 103 18.65 13.50 4.83
CA LEU A 103 18.19 12.12 4.98
C LEU A 103 16.81 11.88 4.36
N PHE A 104 16.37 12.71 3.41
CA PHE A 104 15.03 12.63 2.84
C PHE A 104 14.68 11.24 2.28
N ILE A 105 15.59 10.60 1.54
CA ILE A 105 15.35 9.26 0.97
C ILE A 105 15.15 8.22 2.09
N PHE A 106 15.91 8.31 3.17
CA PHE A 106 15.73 7.44 4.33
C PHE A 106 14.35 7.69 4.96
N CYS A 107 13.99 8.96 5.18
CA CYS A 107 12.68 9.33 5.72
C CYS A 107 11.53 8.88 4.82
N ALA A 108 11.68 8.99 3.50
CA ALA A 108 10.72 8.52 2.50
C ALA A 108 10.44 7.02 2.64
N ASN A 109 11.49 6.21 2.71
CA ASN A 109 11.38 4.77 2.89
C ASN A 109 10.78 4.39 4.26
N PHE A 110 11.15 5.12 5.31
CA PHE A 110 10.56 4.98 6.64
C PHE A 110 9.06 5.31 6.62
N GLY A 111 8.66 6.34 5.88
CA GLY A 111 7.27 6.71 5.67
C GLY A 111 6.47 5.62 4.97
N VAL A 112 7.02 4.99 3.93
CA VAL A 112 6.38 3.84 3.28
C VAL A 112 6.10 2.73 4.27
N PHE A 113 7.10 2.36 5.08
CA PHE A 113 6.97 1.30 6.07
C PHE A 113 5.83 1.57 7.06
N PHE A 114 5.76 2.78 7.62
CA PHE A 114 4.67 3.18 8.52
C PHE A 114 3.30 3.17 7.85
N GLY A 115 3.20 3.68 6.61
CA GLY A 115 1.97 3.65 5.84
C GLY A 115 1.45 2.23 5.63
N ILE A 116 2.35 1.28 5.37
CA ILE A 116 1.99 -0.15 5.21
C ILE A 116 1.44 -0.71 6.51
N LEU A 117 2.10 -0.50 7.65
CA LEU A 117 1.65 -1.05 8.94
C LEU A 117 0.23 -0.59 9.28
N ILE A 118 -0.07 0.69 9.06
CA ILE A 118 -1.38 1.27 9.35
C ILE A 118 -2.44 0.77 8.36
N ALA A 119 -2.10 0.64 7.08
CA ALA A 119 -3.05 0.20 6.05
C ALA A 119 -3.23 -1.31 5.96
N PHE A 120 -2.35 -2.12 6.58
CA PHE A 120 -2.36 -3.58 6.46
C PHE A 120 -3.65 -4.21 7.01
N VAL A 121 -4.04 -3.85 8.23
CA VAL A 121 -5.21 -4.41 8.90
C VAL A 121 -6.53 -4.01 8.19
N PRO A 122 -6.77 -2.74 7.86
CA PRO A 122 -7.95 -2.33 7.09
C PRO A 122 -8.03 -3.01 5.72
N ASN A 123 -6.90 -3.18 5.01
CA ASN A 123 -6.87 -3.87 3.72
C ASN A 123 -7.30 -5.34 3.84
N PHE A 124 -6.76 -6.06 4.83
CA PHE A 124 -7.12 -7.47 5.02
C PHE A 124 -8.61 -7.66 5.29
N PHE A 125 -9.12 -6.95 6.30
CA PHE A 125 -10.53 -7.08 6.69
C PHE A 125 -11.47 -6.52 5.63
N GLY A 126 -11.13 -5.40 5.01
CA GLY A 126 -11.92 -4.80 3.93
C GLY A 126 -12.06 -5.73 2.74
N TYR A 127 -10.95 -6.28 2.23
CA TYR A 127 -11.01 -7.21 1.10
C TYR A 127 -11.74 -8.51 1.47
N LYS A 128 -11.45 -9.08 2.64
CA LYS A 128 -12.07 -10.34 3.04
C LYS A 128 -13.58 -10.22 3.29
N LEU A 129 -14.02 -9.17 4.00
CA LEU A 129 -15.40 -9.04 4.48
C LEU A 129 -16.31 -8.37 3.44
N LEU A 130 -15.79 -7.41 2.67
CA LEU A 130 -16.58 -6.60 1.76
C LEU A 130 -16.43 -7.05 0.31
N VAL A 131 -15.21 -7.32 -0.14
CA VAL A 131 -14.93 -7.62 -1.57
C VAL A 131 -15.19 -9.08 -1.92
N PHE A 132 -14.67 -10.00 -1.09
CA PHE A 132 -14.76 -11.45 -1.32
C PHE A 132 -15.76 -12.09 -0.37
N LYS A 133 -16.90 -11.43 -0.18
CA LYS A 133 -17.98 -11.93 0.67
C LYS A 133 -18.33 -13.35 0.20
N THR A 134 -18.27 -14.31 1.12
CA THR A 134 -18.70 -15.68 0.81
C THR A 134 -20.21 -15.63 0.58
N GLN A 135 -20.63 -15.75 -0.68
CA GLN A 135 -22.01 -16.10 -1.01
C GLN A 135 -22.30 -17.41 -0.25
N LYS A 136 -23.25 -17.34 0.68
CA LYS A 136 -23.79 -18.53 1.36
C LYS A 136 -24.67 -19.28 0.40
#